data_AF-A0A9E3D412-F1
#
_entry.id   AF-A0A9E3D412-F1
#
_cell.length_a   1.000
_cell.length_b   1.000
_cell.length_c   1.000
_cell.angle_alpha   90.00
_cell.angle_beta   90.00
_cell.angle_gamma   90.00
#
_symmetry.space_group_name_H-M   'P 1'
#
loop_
_entity.id
_entity.type
_entity.pdbx_description
1 polymer ?
#
loop_
_entity_poly.entity_id
_entity_poly.type
_entity_poly.pdbx_seq_one_letter_code
_entity_poly.pdbx_strand_id
1 'polypeptide(L)' 'MIEQPNPLSLRWQCALLGLNRAALYYRPVEVNDYKLELIALIDRRYLHTPFYASRRMPAWRQTQGHSINRKRVQRLV' A
#
# COMPACT_ATOMS: atom_id res chain seq x y z
N MET A 1 -8.62 -8.67 18.36
CA MET A 1 -7.75 -9.81 18.03
C MET A 1 -8.62 -11.06 17.98
N ILE A 2 -8.49 -11.90 16.96
CA ILE A 2 -9.24 -13.17 16.87
C ILE A 2 -8.37 -14.23 17.55
N GLU A 3 -8.69 -14.50 18.81
CA GLU A 3 -7.97 -15.43 19.69
C GLU A 3 -8.33 -16.89 19.35
N GLN A 4 -7.34 -17.79 19.28
CA GLN A 4 -7.50 -19.17 18.81
C GLN A 4 -7.94 -20.25 19.83
N PRO A 5 -8.25 -20.00 21.11
CA PRO A 5 -8.92 -21.01 21.93
C PRO A 5 -10.29 -20.50 22.40
N ASN A 6 -11.29 -20.52 21.51
CA ASN A 6 -12.69 -20.24 21.86
C ASN A 6 -13.56 -21.43 21.39
N PRO A 7 -14.65 -21.80 22.09
CA PRO A 7 -15.48 -22.96 21.74
C PRO A 7 -16.29 -22.77 20.45
N LEU A 8 -16.27 -21.56 19.87
CA LEU A 8 -16.98 -21.21 18.65
C LEU A 8 -16.09 -21.38 17.42
N SER A 9 -16.64 -21.99 16.36
CA SER A 9 -15.90 -22.15 15.10
C SER A 9 -15.60 -20.80 14.45
N LEU A 10 -14.48 -20.74 13.73
CA LEU A 10 -14.00 -19.56 13.02
C LEU A 10 -15.06 -18.95 12.08
N ARG A 11 -15.96 -19.77 11.52
CA ARG A 11 -17.09 -19.31 10.70
C ARG A 11 -18.08 -18.44 11.49
N TRP A 12 -18.43 -18.89 12.69
CA TRP A 12 -19.33 -18.14 13.57
C TRP A 12 -18.68 -16.85 14.08
N GLN A 13 -17.39 -16.89 14.38
CA GLN A 13 -16.65 -15.69 14.77
C GLN A 13 -16.61 -14.65 13.64
N CYS A 14 -16.35 -15.06 12.39
CA CYS A 14 -16.42 -14.18 11.22
C CYS A 14 -17.82 -13.56 11.05
N ALA A 15 -18.86 -14.39 11.16
CA ALA A 15 -20.24 -13.95 10.99
C ALA A 15 -20.65 -12.94 12.07
N LEU A 16 -20.26 -13.18 13.33
CA LEU A 16 -20.52 -12.28 14.44
C LEU A 16 -19.80 -10.93 14.30
N LEU A 17 -18.56 -10.96 13.79
CA LEU A 17 -17.74 -9.77 13.57
C LEU A 17 -18.01 -9.06 12.24
N GLY A 18 -18.89 -9.60 11.39
CA GLY A 18 -19.13 -9.09 10.03
C GLY A 18 -17.89 -9.14 9.12
N LEU A 19 -16.91 -10.00 9.43
CA LEU A 19 -15.66 -10.09 8.69
C LEU A 19 -15.74 -11.15 7.59
N ASN A 20 -15.21 -10.83 6.41
CA ASN A 20 -15.01 -11.83 5.38
C ASN A 20 -13.93 -12.83 5.82
N ARG A 21 -14.23 -14.13 5.74
CA ARG A 21 -13.29 -15.20 6.06
C ARG A 21 -11.98 -15.12 5.27
N ALA A 22 -12.00 -14.60 4.05
CA ALA A 22 -10.79 -14.42 3.25
C ALA A 22 -9.81 -13.42 3.91
N ALA A 23 -10.29 -12.43 4.64
CA ALA A 23 -9.46 -11.45 5.33
C ALA A 23 -8.61 -12.07 6.46
N LEU A 24 -9.04 -13.19 7.03
CA LEU A 24 -8.29 -13.91 8.06
C LEU A 24 -7.07 -14.66 7.53
N TYR A 25 -7.13 -15.13 6.29
CA TYR A 25 -6.03 -15.84 5.66
C TYR A 25 -5.09 -14.88 4.92
N TYR A 26 -5.48 -13.61 4.78
CA TYR A 26 -4.62 -12.60 4.19
C TYR A 26 -3.43 -12.34 5.10
N ARG A 27 -2.24 -12.68 4.61
CA ARG A 27 -0.98 -12.27 5.22
C ARG A 27 -0.55 -10.96 4.56
N PRO A 28 -0.42 -9.84 5.30
CA PRO A 28 0.06 -8.60 4.72
C PRO A 28 1.45 -8.82 4.12
N VAL A 29 1.64 -8.35 2.90
CA VAL A 29 2.94 -8.40 2.22
C VAL A 29 3.82 -7.32 2.82
N GLU A 30 4.99 -7.71 3.31
CA GLU A 30 5.98 -6.77 3.85
C GLU A 30 6.37 -5.75 2.77
N VAL A 31 6.24 -4.49 3.12
CA VAL A 31 6.60 -3.37 2.23
C VAL A 31 8.05 -3.02 2.52
N ASN A 32 8.92 -3.15 1.51
CA ASN A 32 10.33 -2.75 1.61
C ASN A 32 10.45 -1.25 1.95
N ASP A 33 11.39 -0.88 2.83
CA ASP A 33 11.71 0.50 3.21
C ASP A 33 11.89 1.42 2.01
N TYR A 34 12.58 0.94 0.97
CA TYR A 34 12.74 1.68 -0.28
C TYR A 34 11.39 2.05 -0.93
N LYS A 35 10.39 1.18 -0.82
CA LYS A 35 9.04 1.43 -1.35
C LYS A 35 8.28 2.42 -0.46
N LEU A 36 8.47 2.41 0.85
CA LEU A 36 7.86 3.39 1.77
C LEU A 36 8.41 4.79 1.54
N GLU A 37 9.74 4.93 1.46
CA GLU A 37 10.41 6.19 1.10
C GLU A 37 9.89 6.73 -0.24
N LEU A 38 9.63 5.81 -1.17
CA LEU A 38 9.10 6.13 -2.47
C LEU A 38 7.69 6.71 -2.43
N ILE A 39 6.81 6.11 -1.64
CA ILE A 39 5.44 6.61 -1.47
C ILE A 39 5.50 8.00 -0.83
N ALA A 40 6.28 8.18 0.24
CA ALA A 40 6.42 9.46 0.93
C ALA A 40 6.95 10.59 0.01
N LEU A 41 7.94 10.30 -0.85
CA LEU A 41 8.45 11.27 -1.82
C LEU A 41 7.43 11.64 -2.91
N ILE A 42 6.61 10.67 -3.37
CA ILE A 42 5.54 10.93 -4.34
C ILE A 42 4.45 11.80 -3.71
N ASP A 43 4.03 11.48 -2.49
CA ASP A 43 2.99 12.23 -1.77
C ASP A 43 3.42 13.68 -1.55
N ARG A 44 4.65 13.90 -1.04
CA ARG A 44 5.18 15.26 -0.85
C ARG A 44 5.17 16.05 -2.15
N ARG A 45 5.54 15.44 -3.27
CA ARG A 45 5.53 16.12 -4.58
C ARG A 45 4.12 16.41 -5.08
N TYR A 46 3.16 15.50 -4.87
CA TYR A 46 1.76 15.73 -5.21
C TYR A 46 1.14 16.86 -4.40
N LEU A 47 1.42 16.92 -3.09
CA LEU A 47 0.96 18.00 -2.22
C LEU A 47 1.50 19.37 -2.66
N HIS A 48 2.76 19.44 -3.07
CA HIS A 48 3.36 20.69 -3.57
C HIS A 48 2.91 21.06 -4.99
N THR A 49 2.57 20.08 -5.82
CA THR A 49 2.27 20.29 -7.24
C THR A 49 1.08 19.42 -7.68
N PRO A 50 -0.16 19.81 -7.36
CA PRO A 50 -1.36 19.03 -7.66
C PRO A 50 -1.62 18.87 -9.18
N PHE A 51 -0.96 19.66 -10.02
CA PHE A 51 -1.01 19.56 -11.49
C PHE A 51 0.11 18.67 -12.08
N TYR A 52 1.06 18.18 -11.29
CA TYR A 52 2.13 17.30 -11.74
C TYR A 52 1.63 15.86 -11.90
N ALA A 53 1.04 15.58 -13.06
CA ALA A 53 0.58 14.24 -13.38
C ALA A 53 1.73 13.22 -13.43
N SER A 54 1.38 11.94 -13.30
CA SER A 54 2.27 10.76 -13.37
C SER A 54 3.25 10.72 -14.55
N ARG A 55 3.02 11.50 -15.61
CA ARG A 55 3.92 11.66 -16.77
C ARG A 55 5.18 12.46 -16.47
N ARG A 56 5.14 13.45 -15.57
CA ARG A 56 6.30 14.29 -15.22
C ARG A 56 7.08 13.78 -13.99
N MET A 57 6.48 12.87 -13.24
CA MET A 57 7.07 12.28 -12.03
C MET A 57 8.37 11.48 -12.28
N PRO A 58 8.52 10.71 -13.38
CA PRO A 58 9.76 9.99 -13.66
C PRO A 58 10.94 10.92 -13.90
N ALA A 59 10.74 12.01 -14.65
CA ALA A 59 11.78 12.99 -14.95
C ALA A 59 12.28 13.71 -13.68
N TRP A 60 11.36 14.09 -12.80
CA TRP A 60 11.71 14.70 -11.50
C TRP A 60 12.47 13.74 -10.59
N ARG A 61 12.10 12.46 -10.57
CA ARG A 61 12.79 11.43 -9.78
C ARG A 61 14.18 11.08 -10.32
N GLN A 62 14.38 11.20 -11.63
CA GLN A 62 15.69 11.04 -12.25
C GLN A 62 16.67 12.12 -11.75
N THR A 63 16.17 13.34 -11.48
CA THR A 63 16.94 14.42 -10.83
C THR A 63 17.26 14.13 -9.35
N GLN A 64 16.48 13.26 -8.70
CA GLN A 64 16.68 12.84 -7.31
C GLN A 64 17.50 11.54 -7.19
N GLY A 65 18.11 11.07 -8.29
CA GLY A 65 18.93 9.85 -8.29
C GLY A 65 18.17 8.52 -8.28
N HIS A 66 16.83 8.55 -8.38
CA HIS A 66 16.00 7.35 -8.38
C HIS A 66 15.54 7.00 -9.80
N SER A 67 16.10 5.94 -10.39
CA SER A 67 15.65 5.42 -11.69
C SER A 67 14.36 4.61 -11.53
N ILE A 68 13.21 5.22 -11.85
CA ILE A 68 11.89 4.59 -11.64
C ILE A 68 11.03 4.73 -12.88
N ASN A 69 10.60 3.58 -13.39
CA ASN A 69 9.70 3.51 -14.52
C ASN A 69 8.34 4.14 -14.21
N ARG A 70 7.74 4.79 -15.22
CA ARG A 70 6.37 5.34 -15.17
C ARG A 70 5.34 4.33 -14.66
N LYS A 71 5.46 3.05 -15.06
CA LYS A 71 4.57 1.95 -14.60
C LYS A 71 4.64 1.69 -13.09
N ARG A 72 5.75 2.05 -12.45
CA ARG A 72 5.93 1.89 -11.00
C ARG A 72 5.35 3.08 -10.25
N VAL A 73 5.47 4.29 -10.79
CA VAL A 73 4.77 5.48 -10.28
C VAL A 73 3.24 5.28 -10.34
N GLN A 74 2.71 4.80 -11.46
CA GLN A 74 1.26 4.53 -11.61
C GLN A 74 0.69 3.43 -10.70
N ARG A 75 1.54 2.62 -10.07
CA ARG A 75 1.11 1.60 -9.09
C ARG A 75 1.14 2.11 -7.65
N LEU A 76 1.71 3.28 -7.43
CA LEU A 76 1.94 3.87 -6.10
C LEU A 76 1.12 5.14 -5.87
N VAL A 77 0.67 5.79 -6.95
CA VAL A 77 -0.36 6.82 -6.99
C VAL A 77 -1.69 6.12 -7.26
#